data_AF-A0A4Z0YI10-F1
#
_entry.id   AF-A0A4Z0YI10-F1
#
_cell.length_a   1.000
_cell.length_b   1.000
_cell.length_c   1.000
_cell.angle_alpha   90.00
_cell.angle_beta   90.00
_cell.angle_gamma   90.00
#
_symmetry.space_group_name_H-M   'P 1'
#
loop_
_entity.id
_entity.type
_entity.pdbx_description
1 polymer ?
#
loop_
_entity_poly.entity_id
_entity_poly.type
_entity_poly.pdbx_seq_one_letter_code
_entity_poly.pdbx_strand_id
1 'polypeptide(L)'
;MHSVRKVTEDLYWVGGNDRRLALFENIHPIPRGVSYNSYLLLDEKTVLFDTVDWSACRQLLENVTFLLNGRPLDYVVVNHMEPDHGASLEEILLRYPNVKIISSEKAILFMRQFGFTIDGKTEQVKEGGYLRLWKARGYLYCSAHGTLAGSARNV
;
A
#
# COMPACT_ATOMS: atom_id res chain seq x y z
N MET A 1 14.62 4.37 13.37
CA MET A 1 15.32 3.08 13.12
C MET A 1 14.38 2.25 12.26
N HIS A 2 14.83 1.75 11.12
CA HIS A 2 13.95 0.98 10.24
C HIS A 2 13.67 -0.41 10.83
N SER A 3 12.50 -0.95 10.53
CA SER A 3 12.05 -2.28 10.92
C SER A 3 11.41 -2.93 9.69
N VAL A 4 12.23 -3.57 8.86
CA VAL A 4 11.81 -4.24 7.63
C VAL A 4 12.07 -5.73 7.69
N ARG A 5 11.26 -6.52 6.99
CA ARG A 5 11.45 -7.98 6.88
C ARG A 5 11.34 -8.43 5.44
N LYS A 6 12.33 -9.17 4.95
CA LYS A 6 12.23 -9.84 3.64
C LYS A 6 11.19 -10.94 3.73
N VAL A 7 10.20 -10.92 2.83
CA VAL A 7 9.13 -11.93 2.74
C VAL A 7 9.50 -12.96 1.69
N THR A 8 9.88 -12.50 0.50
CA THR A 8 10.40 -13.32 -0.60
C THR A 8 11.41 -12.51 -1.41
N GLU A 9 11.84 -13.00 -2.57
CA GLU A 9 12.66 -12.25 -3.52
C GLU A 9 11.99 -10.91 -3.85
N ASP A 10 12.75 -9.83 -3.66
CA ASP A 10 12.38 -8.42 -3.87
C ASP A 10 11.15 -7.88 -3.15
N LEU A 11 10.43 -8.69 -2.37
CA LEU A 11 9.27 -8.28 -1.58
C LEU A 11 9.60 -8.19 -0.08
N TYR A 12 9.33 -7.02 0.48
CA TYR A 12 9.61 -6.70 1.88
C TYR A 12 8.35 -6.25 2.60
N TRP A 13 8.17 -6.68 3.83
CA TRP A 13 7.22 -6.08 4.75
C TRP A 13 7.79 -4.76 5.28
N VAL A 14 7.01 -3.69 5.17
CA VAL A 14 7.36 -2.32 5.56
C VAL A 14 6.33 -1.66 6.48
N GLY A 15 5.34 -2.43 6.94
CA GLY A 15 4.27 -1.96 7.82
C GLY A 15 4.72 -1.58 9.24
N GLY A 16 3.77 -1.57 10.16
CA GLY A 16 3.99 -1.22 11.56
C GLY A 16 3.16 -2.06 12.53
N ASN A 17 3.67 -2.23 13.75
CA ASN A 17 2.94 -2.88 14.83
C ASN A 17 2.55 -1.83 15.87
N ASP A 18 1.25 -1.66 16.12
CA ASP A 18 0.76 -0.84 17.21
C ASP A 18 0.38 -1.73 18.39
N ARG A 19 1.13 -1.57 19.50
CA ARG A 19 0.87 -2.21 20.80
C ARG A 19 0.44 -1.21 21.87
N ARG A 20 0.25 0.05 21.49
CA ARG A 20 -0.13 1.17 22.34
C ARG A 20 -1.65 1.28 22.42
N LEU A 21 -2.36 1.00 21.33
CA LEU A 21 -3.81 1.03 21.29
C LEU A 21 -4.42 -0.12 22.11
N ALA A 22 -5.43 0.21 22.93
CA ALA A 22 -6.21 -0.78 23.67
C ALA A 22 -7.39 -1.32 22.85
N LEU A 23 -7.93 -0.48 21.95
CA LEU A 23 -9.07 -0.77 21.09
C LEU A 23 -8.72 -0.48 19.64
N PHE A 24 -8.94 -1.45 18.75
CA PHE A 24 -8.95 -1.26 17.30
C PHE A 24 -10.30 -0.67 16.88
N GLU A 25 -10.27 0.35 16.01
CA GLU A 25 -11.45 1.15 15.60
C GLU A 25 -12.29 1.68 16.77
N ASN A 26 -11.66 1.85 17.93
CA ASN A 26 -12.31 2.27 19.18
C ASN A 26 -13.42 1.31 19.69
N ILE A 27 -13.48 0.07 19.18
CA ILE A 27 -14.53 -0.90 19.52
C ILE A 27 -13.95 -2.27 19.90
N HIS A 28 -12.90 -2.73 19.22
CA HIS A 28 -12.40 -4.10 19.35
C HIS A 28 -11.17 -4.20 20.28
N PRO A 29 -11.25 -4.91 21.43
CA PRO A 29 -10.09 -5.07 22.31
C PRO A 29 -8.92 -5.79 21.64
N ILE A 30 -7.73 -5.20 21.73
CA ILE A 30 -6.49 -5.73 21.11
C ILE A 30 -5.38 -5.91 22.17
N PRO A 31 -5.51 -6.89 23.08
CA PRO A 31 -4.55 -7.07 24.18
C PRO A 31 -3.13 -7.42 23.73
N ARG A 32 -2.95 -7.84 22.46
CA ARG A 32 -1.64 -8.10 21.85
C ARG A 32 -1.24 -7.05 20.79
N GLY A 33 -2.01 -5.98 20.68
CA GLY A 33 -1.87 -4.97 19.63
C GLY A 33 -2.41 -5.44 18.28
N VAL A 34 -2.12 -4.63 17.26
CA VAL A 34 -2.49 -4.83 15.86
C VAL A 34 -1.26 -4.61 14.95
N SER A 35 -1.25 -5.27 13.80
CA SER A 35 -0.25 -5.05 12.75
C SER A 35 -0.91 -4.43 11.53
N TYR A 36 -0.42 -3.27 11.10
CA TYR A 36 -0.78 -2.67 9.82
C TYR A 36 0.24 -3.17 8.78
N ASN A 37 -0.21 -4.01 7.86
CA ASN A 37 0.67 -4.72 6.94
C ASN A 37 0.72 -3.99 5.60
N SER A 38 1.87 -3.38 5.30
CA SER A 38 2.20 -2.86 3.97
C SER A 38 3.44 -3.54 3.44
N TYR A 39 3.55 -3.63 2.12
CA TYR A 39 4.65 -4.32 1.46
C TYR A 39 5.31 -3.44 0.40
N LEU A 40 6.62 -3.54 0.26
CA LEU A 40 7.38 -2.86 -0.77
C LEU A 40 8.06 -3.88 -1.66
N LEU A 41 7.76 -3.84 -2.95
CA LEU A 41 8.41 -4.61 -4.00
C LEU A 41 9.51 -3.77 -4.65
N LEU A 42 10.71 -4.34 -4.80
CA LEU A 42 11.91 -3.69 -5.33
C LEU A 42 12.42 -4.31 -6.64
N ASP A 43 11.54 -4.53 -7.63
CA ASP A 43 11.94 -5.03 -8.98
C ASP A 43 12.39 -3.85 -9.89
N GLU A 44 12.33 -3.98 -11.22
CA GLU A 44 12.56 -2.90 -12.20
C GLU A 44 11.72 -1.66 -11.89
N LYS A 45 10.50 -1.88 -11.36
CA LYS A 45 9.61 -0.87 -10.80
C LYS A 45 9.44 -1.09 -9.31
N THR A 46 9.38 0.01 -8.54
CA THR A 46 9.12 -0.05 -7.11
C THR A 46 7.64 0.13 -6.82
N VAL A 47 7.06 -0.77 -6.02
CA VAL A 47 5.62 -0.80 -5.76
C VAL A 47 5.37 -0.93 -4.27
N LEU A 48 4.69 0.05 -3.69
CA LEU A 48 4.17 0.00 -2.33
C LEU A 48 2.74 -0.56 -2.36
N PHE A 49 2.44 -1.56 -1.55
CA PHE A 49 1.10 -2.13 -1.38
C PHE A 49 0.49 -1.66 -0.07
N ASP A 50 -0.60 -0.92 -0.19
CA ASP A 50 -1.29 -0.18 0.87
C ASP A 50 -0.37 0.73 1.69
N THR A 51 -0.98 1.48 2.61
CA THR A 51 -0.26 2.20 3.64
C THR A 51 -0.68 1.68 5.01
N VAL A 52 -0.57 2.49 6.04
CA VAL A 52 -0.87 2.12 7.42
C VAL A 52 -1.71 3.21 8.09
N ASP A 53 -2.28 2.87 9.24
CA ASP A 53 -2.83 3.85 10.17
C ASP A 53 -1.83 4.97 10.51
N TRP A 54 -2.34 6.15 10.82
CA TRP A 54 -1.53 7.31 11.18
C TRP A 54 -0.53 7.03 12.32
N SER A 55 -0.90 6.19 13.30
CA SER A 55 -0.03 5.76 14.41
C SER A 55 1.27 5.11 13.95
N ALA A 56 1.26 4.44 12.80
CA ALA A 56 2.40 3.75 12.22
C ALA A 56 3.04 4.49 11.03
N CYS A 57 2.49 5.64 10.62
CA CYS A 57 2.93 6.42 9.46
C CYS A 57 4.44 6.66 9.45
N ARG A 58 4.98 7.15 10.57
CA ARG A 58 6.42 7.41 10.70
C ARG A 58 7.27 6.16 10.45
N GLN A 59 6.85 5.01 10.98
CA GLN A 59 7.58 3.76 10.80
C GLN A 59 7.54 3.30 9.35
N LEU A 60 6.38 3.39 8.69
CA LEU A 60 6.22 3.09 7.27
C LEU A 60 7.17 3.96 6.43
N LEU A 61 7.17 5.27 6.66
CA LEU A 61 8.04 6.19 5.92
C LEU A 61 9.52 5.88 6.13
N GLU A 62 9.96 5.64 7.37
CA GLU A 62 11.35 5.24 7.67
C GLU A 62 11.73 3.94 6.93
N ASN A 63 10.83 2.95 6.89
CA ASN A 63 11.04 1.67 6.22
C ASN A 63 11.13 1.82 4.70
N VAL A 64 10.20 2.55 4.10
CA VAL A 64 10.13 2.77 2.65
C VAL A 64 11.37 3.55 2.19
N THR A 65 11.71 4.65 2.87
CA THR A 65 12.90 5.44 2.53
C THR A 65 14.18 4.62 2.65
N PHE A 66 14.31 3.81 3.70
CA PHE A 66 15.46 2.93 3.88
C PHE A 66 15.63 1.92 2.74
N LEU A 67 14.55 1.22 2.36
CA LEU A 67 14.60 0.20 1.32
C LEU A 67 14.74 0.76 -0.09
N LEU A 68 14.10 1.90 -0.38
CA LEU A 68 14.27 2.57 -1.66
C LEU A 68 15.70 3.06 -1.85
N ASN A 69 16.39 3.48 -0.79
CA ASN A 69 17.79 3.91 -0.83
C ASN A 69 18.10 4.87 -1.99
N GLY A 70 17.25 5.89 -2.17
CA GLY A 70 17.36 6.88 -3.24
C GLY A 70 16.70 6.50 -4.57
N ARG A 71 16.18 5.26 -4.72
CA ARG A 71 15.33 4.89 -5.86
C ARG A 71 13.98 5.62 -5.80
N PRO A 72 13.36 5.94 -6.94
CA PRO A 72 12.01 6.49 -6.94
C PRO A 72 11.00 5.45 -6.43
N LEU A 73 9.85 5.92 -5.93
CA LEU A 73 8.65 5.10 -5.75
C LEU A 73 7.78 5.24 -7.01
N ASP A 74 7.70 4.21 -7.85
CA ASP A 74 6.95 4.28 -9.10
C ASP A 74 5.45 4.18 -8.86
N TYR A 75 5.03 3.25 -8.00
CA TYR A 75 3.62 2.96 -7.77
C TYR A 75 3.26 2.79 -6.29
N VAL A 76 2.04 3.19 -5.95
CA VAL A 76 1.35 2.78 -4.74
C VAL A 76 0.04 2.09 -5.15
N VAL A 77 -0.12 0.83 -4.74
CA VAL A 77 -1.35 0.07 -4.90
C VAL A 77 -2.20 0.31 -3.67
N VAL A 78 -3.43 0.77 -3.87
CA VAL A 78 -4.41 1.00 -2.81
C VAL A 78 -5.54 -0.01 -2.97
N ASN A 79 -5.62 -0.97 -2.06
CA ASN A 79 -6.61 -2.05 -2.08
C ASN A 79 -7.97 -1.60 -1.52
N HIS A 80 -7.95 -0.84 -0.42
CA HIS A 80 -9.11 -0.25 0.21
C HIS A 80 -8.72 1.01 0.98
N MET A 81 -9.74 1.79 1.38
CA MET A 81 -9.57 3.14 1.92
C MET A 81 -9.96 3.25 3.40
N GLU A 82 -10.07 2.13 4.11
CA GLU A 82 -10.24 2.18 5.57
C GLU A 82 -8.98 2.80 6.21
N PRO A 83 -9.13 3.62 7.27
CA PRO A 83 -8.02 4.43 7.80
C PRO A 83 -6.78 3.62 8.19
N ASP A 84 -6.96 2.39 8.67
CA ASP A 84 -5.89 1.48 9.06
C ASP A 84 -4.98 1.03 7.90
N HIS A 85 -5.42 1.23 6.65
CA HIS A 85 -4.67 0.98 5.42
C HIS A 85 -4.40 2.25 4.61
N GLY A 86 -5.23 3.28 4.74
CA GLY A 86 -5.23 4.46 3.88
C GLY A 86 -4.79 5.77 4.55
N ALA A 87 -4.74 5.86 5.88
CA ALA A 87 -4.53 7.13 6.58
C ALA A 87 -3.16 7.78 6.28
N SER A 88 -2.16 6.98 5.89
CA SER A 88 -0.82 7.48 5.58
C SER A 88 -0.58 7.77 4.09
N LEU A 89 -1.60 7.62 3.23
CA LEU A 89 -1.45 7.80 1.78
C LEU A 89 -1.00 9.22 1.40
N GLU A 90 -1.55 10.25 2.01
CA GLU A 90 -1.20 11.65 1.68
C GLU A 90 0.30 11.92 1.93
N GLU A 91 0.87 11.36 3.00
CA GLU A 91 2.30 11.50 3.32
C GLU A 91 3.21 10.86 2.26
N ILE A 92 2.75 9.75 1.64
CA ILE A 92 3.41 9.12 0.50
C ILE A 92 3.31 10.03 -0.74
N LEU A 93 2.13 10.56 -1.05
CA LEU A 93 1.93 11.42 -2.22
C LEU A 93 2.74 12.72 -2.14
N LEU A 94 2.92 13.28 -0.94
CA LEU A 94 3.74 14.47 -0.70
C LEU A 94 5.23 14.20 -0.88
N ARG A 95 5.73 13.04 -0.42
CA ARG A 95 7.17 12.68 -0.49
C ARG A 95 7.60 12.13 -1.84
N TYR A 96 6.70 11.45 -2.53
CA TYR A 96 6.93 10.84 -3.83
C TYR A 96 5.98 11.48 -4.84
N PRO A 97 6.21 12.73 -5.26
CA PRO A 97 5.25 13.49 -6.07
C PRO A 97 4.96 12.84 -7.44
N ASN A 98 5.89 12.05 -7.96
CA ASN A 98 5.78 11.34 -9.24
C ASN A 98 5.15 9.93 -9.11
N VAL A 99 4.80 9.49 -7.90
CA VAL A 99 4.18 8.17 -7.69
C VAL A 99 2.82 8.10 -8.37
N LYS A 100 2.52 6.96 -8.98
CA LYS A 100 1.21 6.66 -9.53
C LYS A 100 0.39 5.77 -8.59
N ILE A 101 -0.89 6.05 -8.47
CA ILE A 101 -1.83 5.32 -7.63
C ILE A 101 -2.53 4.28 -8.49
N ILE A 102 -2.40 3.00 -8.14
CA ILE A 102 -3.16 1.92 -8.78
C ILE A 102 -4.26 1.51 -7.83
N SER A 103 -5.50 1.58 -8.29
CA SER A 103 -6.65 1.23 -7.44
C SER A 103 -7.89 0.85 -8.24
N SER A 104 -8.93 0.37 -7.55
CA SER A 104 -10.25 0.16 -8.15
C SER A 104 -11.01 1.49 -8.28
N GLU A 105 -12.06 1.50 -9.10
CA GLU A 105 -12.92 2.69 -9.27
C GLU A 105 -13.47 3.21 -7.94
N LYS A 106 -13.92 2.27 -7.10
CA LYS A 106 -14.56 2.58 -5.82
C LYS A 106 -13.58 3.19 -4.82
N ALA A 107 -12.35 2.68 -4.76
CA ALA A 107 -11.32 3.26 -3.90
C ALA A 107 -10.86 4.64 -4.42
N ILE A 108 -10.78 4.86 -5.73
CA ILE A 108 -10.55 6.19 -6.33
C ILE A 108 -11.66 7.17 -5.95
N LEU A 109 -12.93 6.74 -5.99
CA LEU A 109 -14.05 7.55 -5.54
C LEU A 109 -13.91 7.95 -4.06
N PHE A 110 -13.57 7.01 -3.18
CA PHE A 110 -13.34 7.30 -1.76
C PHE A 110 -12.16 8.24 -1.53
N MET A 111 -11.05 8.05 -2.25
CA MET A 111 -9.91 8.99 -2.18
C MET A 111 -10.33 10.42 -2.51
N ARG A 112 -11.18 10.62 -3.53
CA ARG A 112 -11.73 11.94 -3.86
C ARG A 112 -12.63 12.49 -2.76
N GLN A 113 -13.50 11.65 -2.19
CA GLN A 113 -14.41 12.04 -1.11
C GLN A 113 -13.67 12.39 0.18
N PHE A 114 -12.56 11.71 0.47
CA PHE A 114 -11.71 11.97 1.63
C PHE A 114 -10.75 13.15 1.42
N GLY A 115 -10.70 13.73 0.21
CA GLY A 115 -9.94 14.94 -0.07
C GLY A 115 -8.46 14.72 -0.42
N PHE A 116 -8.07 13.51 -0.82
CA PHE A 116 -6.70 13.24 -1.27
C PHE A 116 -6.41 13.91 -2.62
N THR A 117 -5.19 14.42 -2.79
CA THR A 117 -4.76 15.07 -4.05
C THR A 117 -4.28 14.03 -5.07
N ILE A 118 -5.22 13.42 -5.79
CA ILE A 118 -4.94 12.27 -6.69
C ILE A 118 -5.01 12.60 -8.19
N ASP A 119 -5.36 13.83 -8.58
CA ASP A 119 -5.60 14.17 -9.98
C ASP A 119 -4.35 14.01 -10.84
N GLY A 120 -4.52 13.33 -11.98
CA GLY A 120 -3.43 12.99 -12.91
C GLY A 120 -2.49 11.87 -12.43
N LYS A 121 -2.74 11.27 -11.25
CA LYS A 121 -1.88 10.23 -10.66
C LYS A 121 -2.48 8.82 -10.68
N THR A 122 -3.76 8.66 -11.01
CA THR A 122 -4.47 7.38 -10.88
C THR A 122 -4.41 6.51 -12.14
N GLU A 123 -4.15 5.22 -11.98
CA GLU A 123 -4.33 4.15 -12.95
C GLU A 123 -5.39 3.16 -12.44
N GLN A 124 -6.59 3.19 -13.02
CA GLN A 124 -7.72 2.35 -12.59
C GLN A 124 -7.58 0.92 -13.10
N VAL A 125 -7.78 -0.07 -12.22
CA VAL A 125 -7.93 -1.48 -12.60
C VAL A 125 -9.41 -1.88 -12.48
N LYS A 126 -10.03 -2.20 -13.61
CA LYS A 126 -11.42 -2.69 -13.65
C LYS A 126 -11.51 -4.08 -13.04
N GLU A 127 -12.66 -4.40 -12.46
CA GLU A 127 -12.99 -5.75 -11.99
C GLU A 127 -12.73 -6.80 -13.07
N GLY A 128 -12.12 -7.92 -12.69
CA GLY A 128 -11.70 -8.96 -13.63
C GLY A 128 -10.44 -8.60 -14.45
N GLY A 129 -9.98 -7.35 -14.35
CA GLY A 129 -8.83 -6.82 -15.04
C GLY A 129 -7.51 -7.22 -14.37
N TYR A 130 -6.45 -7.16 -15.18
CA TYR A 130 -5.09 -7.48 -14.77
C TYR A 130 -4.17 -6.32 -15.12
N LEU A 131 -3.34 -5.90 -14.18
CA LEU A 131 -2.25 -4.96 -14.43
C LEU A 131 -0.91 -5.66 -14.21
N ARG A 132 -0.04 -5.65 -15.22
CA ARG A 132 1.31 -6.18 -15.12
C ARG A 132 2.21 -5.10 -14.53
N LEU A 133 2.81 -5.38 -13.38
CA LEU A 133 3.61 -4.41 -12.64
C LEU A 133 5.10 -4.74 -12.54
N TRP A 134 5.51 -6.00 -12.77
CA TRP A 134 6.91 -6.42 -12.68
C TRP A 134 7.21 -7.70 -13.50
N LYS A 135 8.46 -8.19 -13.52
CA LYS A 135 8.91 -9.18 -14.50
C LYS A 135 8.24 -10.57 -14.36
N ALA A 136 8.11 -11.20 -15.52
CA ALA A 136 7.64 -12.57 -15.85
C ALA A 136 6.30 -13.10 -15.30
N ARG A 137 5.86 -12.82 -14.06
CA ARG A 137 4.72 -13.58 -13.47
C ARG A 137 3.77 -12.82 -12.54
N GLY A 138 4.07 -11.58 -12.14
CA GLY A 138 3.24 -10.85 -11.19
C GLY A 138 2.15 -10.01 -11.82
N TYR A 139 0.89 -10.39 -11.60
CA TYR A 139 -0.26 -9.57 -11.98
C TYR A 139 -0.98 -9.04 -10.75
N LEU A 140 -1.39 -7.78 -10.83
CA LEU A 140 -2.40 -7.23 -9.95
C LEU A 140 -3.78 -7.56 -10.53
N TYR A 141 -4.57 -8.35 -9.81
CA TYR A 141 -5.94 -8.72 -10.20
C TYR A 141 -6.96 -7.96 -9.38
N CYS A 142 -7.93 -7.32 -10.02
CA CYS A 142 -9.06 -6.70 -9.33
C CYS A 142 -10.19 -7.71 -9.15
N SER A 143 -10.45 -8.10 -7.90
CA SER A 143 -11.51 -9.01 -7.53
C SER A 143 -12.90 -8.36 -7.60
N ALA A 144 -13.95 -9.18 -7.53
CA ALA A 144 -15.35 -8.76 -7.64
C ALA A 144 -15.82 -7.73 -6.59
N HIS A 145 -15.02 -7.48 -5.56
CA HIS A 145 -15.32 -6.52 -4.49
C HIS A 145 -14.40 -5.29 -4.51
N GLY A 146 -13.58 -5.15 -5.55
CA GLY A 146 -12.66 -4.03 -5.74
C GLY A 146 -11.31 -4.17 -5.02
N THR A 147 -11.07 -5.28 -4.32
CA THR A 147 -9.77 -5.60 -3.70
C THR A 147 -8.79 -6.06 -4.76
N LEU A 148 -7.55 -5.55 -4.72
CA LEU A 148 -6.49 -5.96 -5.63
C LEU A 148 -5.65 -7.06 -4.98
N ALA A 149 -5.45 -8.16 -5.70
CA ALA A 149 -4.67 -9.31 -5.23
C ALA A 149 -3.53 -9.60 -6.19
N GLY A 150 -2.36 -9.93 -5.64
CA GLY A 150 -1.23 -10.44 -6.43
C GLY A 150 -1.52 -11.86 -6.89
N SER A 151 -1.44 -12.12 -8.20
CA SER A 151 -1.56 -13.47 -8.78
C SER A 151 -0.33 -13.80 -9.61
N ALA A 152 0.25 -14.98 -9.35
CA ALA A 152 1.13 -15.65 -10.29
C ALA A 152 0.25 -16.51 -11.20
N ARG A 153 0.14 -16.16 -12.49
CA ARG A 153 -0.44 -17.13 -13.44
C ARG A 153 0.61 -18.19 -13.77
N ASN A 154 0.22 -19.45 -13.63
CA ASN A 154 0.75 -20.52 -14.48
C ASN A 154 0.07 -20.36 -15.84
N VAL A 155 0.66 -19.59 -16.74
CA VAL A 155 0.40 -19.72 -18.19
C VAL A 155 1.57 -20.47 -18.79
#